data_AF-A0A6A3I8P6-F1
#
_entry.id   AF-A0A6A3I8P6-F1
#
_cell.length_a   1.000
_cell.length_b   1.000
_cell.length_c   1.000
_cell.angle_alpha   90.00
_cell.angle_beta   90.00
_cell.angle_gamma   90.00
#
_symmetry.space_group_name_H-M   'P 1'
#
loop_
_entity.id
_entity.type
_entity.pdbx_description
1 polymer ?
#
loop_
_entity_poly.entity_id
_entity_poly.type
_entity_poly.pdbx_seq_one_letter_code
_entity_poly.pdbx_strand_id
1 'polypeptide(L)'
;MKDDRGQTAVTAAIATGEIDVVRYLVEECNADVSSKAVRLAADRGHIYIQRILTPFLHPEATKDSGDVVLASDIPSSCFIPPSEIELTLFHENGHVGGDFLAKWLGSDVVVKLFIPDASSTSFEDEVRLWQQLRHPNVLKMYGACDAGPHLKFFVSEYASNGSLLEHVNSTSVETRTM
;
A
#
# COMPACT_ATOMS: atom_id res chain seq x y z
N MET A 1 -22.89 13.36 19.13
CA MET A 1 -23.08 13.34 20.60
C MET A 1 -21.77 12.85 21.21
N LYS A 2 -21.18 13.58 22.16
CA LYS A 2 -19.94 13.19 22.86
C LYS A 2 -20.32 12.79 24.28
N ASP A 3 -19.68 11.76 24.83
CA ASP A 3 -19.86 11.40 26.24
C ASP A 3 -19.15 12.42 27.16
N ASP A 4 -19.30 12.26 28.47
CA ASP A 4 -18.70 13.15 29.50
C ASP A 4 -17.16 13.15 29.50
N ARG A 5 -16.52 12.26 28.72
CA ARG A 5 -15.06 12.20 28.48
C ARG A 5 -14.67 12.78 27.13
N GLY A 6 -15.63 13.34 26.38
CA GLY A 6 -15.42 13.87 25.03
C GLY A 6 -15.18 12.78 23.97
N GLN A 7 -15.50 11.51 24.26
CA GLN A 7 -15.43 10.40 23.33
C GLN A 7 -16.69 10.36 22.46
N THR A 8 -16.49 10.22 21.15
CA THR A 8 -17.55 9.87 20.21
C THR A 8 -17.64 8.35 20.08
N ALA A 9 -18.79 7.84 19.62
CA ALA A 9 -18.97 6.42 19.32
C ALA A 9 -17.87 5.87 18.40
N VAL A 10 -17.44 6.69 17.42
CA VAL A 10 -16.31 6.38 16.53
C VAL A 10 -15.01 6.20 17.33
N THR A 11 -14.64 7.11 18.25
CA THR A 11 -13.42 6.96 19.05
C THR A 11 -13.42 5.76 19.99
N ALA A 12 -14.59 5.33 20.47
CA ALA A 12 -14.71 4.13 21.29
C ALA A 12 -14.47 2.86 20.47
N ALA A 13 -15.08 2.75 19.28
CA ALA A 13 -14.87 1.63 18.36
C ALA A 13 -13.41 1.54 17.87
N ILE A 14 -12.74 2.69 17.67
CA ILE A 14 -11.31 2.74 17.36
C ILE A 14 -10.46 2.23 18.53
N ALA A 15 -10.80 2.61 19.77
CA ALA A 15 -10.07 2.18 20.95
C ALA A 15 -10.15 0.67 21.18
N THR A 16 -11.26 0.03 20.78
CA THR A 16 -11.47 -1.42 20.86
C THR A 16 -10.97 -2.17 19.61
N GLY A 17 -10.72 -1.47 18.50
CA GLY A 17 -10.25 -2.09 17.25
C GLY A 17 -11.36 -2.71 16.41
N GLU A 18 -12.62 -2.33 16.63
CA GLU A 18 -13.78 -2.89 15.93
C GLU A 18 -13.95 -2.25 14.55
N ILE A 19 -13.23 -2.79 13.56
CA ILE A 19 -13.17 -2.28 12.19
C ILE A 19 -14.56 -2.15 11.56
N ASP A 20 -15.41 -3.17 11.68
CA ASP A 20 -16.73 -3.19 11.05
C ASP A 20 -17.68 -2.15 11.65
N VAL A 21 -17.58 -1.92 12.96
CA VAL A 21 -18.36 -0.89 13.65
C VAL A 21 -17.87 0.49 13.24
N VAL A 22 -16.56 0.70 13.13
CA VAL A 22 -16.02 1.97 12.62
C VAL A 22 -16.48 2.22 11.19
N ARG A 23 -16.40 1.22 10.31
CA ARG A 23 -16.87 1.32 8.92
C ARG A 23 -18.34 1.73 8.87
N TYR A 24 -19.21 1.03 9.58
CA TYR A 24 -20.63 1.32 9.63
C TYR A 24 -20.94 2.74 10.16
N LEU A 25 -20.23 3.18 11.20
CA LEU A 25 -20.44 4.52 11.76
C LEU A 25 -20.02 5.64 10.79
N VAL A 26 -18.97 5.41 10.02
CA VAL A 26 -18.40 6.44 9.13
C VAL A 26 -19.13 6.45 7.78
N GLU A 27 -19.39 5.29 7.19
CA GLU A 27 -20.02 5.16 5.88
C GLU A 27 -21.56 5.33 5.94
N GLU A 28 -22.23 4.65 6.88
CA GLU A 28 -23.71 4.62 6.93
C GLU A 28 -24.29 5.66 7.86
N CYS A 29 -23.61 5.96 8.98
CA CYS A 29 -24.11 6.92 9.96
C CYS A 29 -23.56 8.34 9.77
N ASN A 30 -22.66 8.53 8.78
CA ASN A 30 -22.01 9.79 8.45
C ASN A 30 -21.42 10.50 9.71
N ALA A 31 -20.88 9.71 10.63
CA ALA A 31 -20.38 10.20 11.90
C ALA A 31 -19.14 11.08 11.70
N ASP A 32 -19.10 12.22 12.39
CA ASP A 32 -18.00 13.18 12.32
C ASP A 32 -16.66 12.56 12.77
N VAL A 33 -15.71 12.48 11.84
CA VAL A 33 -14.37 11.93 12.06
C VAL A 33 -13.42 13.06 12.47
N SER A 34 -13.10 13.12 13.76
CA SER A 34 -12.10 14.08 14.26
C SER A 34 -10.67 13.62 14.01
N SER A 35 -9.72 14.54 13.87
CA SER A 35 -8.28 14.25 13.82
C SER A 35 -7.75 13.49 15.05
N LYS A 36 -8.43 13.61 16.20
CA LYS A 36 -8.16 12.80 17.41
C LYS A 36 -8.44 11.31 17.17
N ALA A 37 -9.46 10.98 16.38
CA ALA A 37 -9.83 9.61 16.05
C ALA A 37 -8.75 8.93 15.19
N VAL A 38 -8.21 9.65 14.20
CA VAL A 38 -7.13 9.15 13.34
C VAL A 38 -5.83 8.97 14.11
N ARG A 39 -5.44 9.96 14.92
CA ARG A 39 -4.25 9.81 15.77
C ARG A 39 -4.37 8.64 16.73
N LEU A 40 -5.56 8.42 17.31
CA LEU A 40 -5.82 7.28 18.18
C LEU A 40 -5.71 5.94 17.44
N ALA A 41 -6.15 5.85 16.18
CA ALA A 41 -5.97 4.68 15.35
C ALA A 41 -4.48 4.41 15.06
N ALA A 42 -3.72 5.47 14.77
CA ALA A 42 -2.27 5.39 14.54
C ALA A 42 -1.50 4.96 15.80
N ASP A 43 -1.78 5.57 16.96
CA ASP A 43 -1.14 5.25 18.24
C ASP A 43 -1.37 3.80 18.68
N ARG A 44 -2.48 3.19 18.24
CA ARG A 44 -2.79 1.78 18.49
C ARG A 44 -2.33 0.83 17.39
N GLY A 45 -1.76 1.34 16.30
CA GLY A 45 -1.36 0.52 15.14
C GLY A 45 -2.55 -0.06 14.38
N HIS A 46 -3.74 0.53 14.48
CA HIS A 46 -4.94 0.07 13.78
C HIS A 46 -4.94 0.60 12.34
N ILE A 47 -4.05 0.06 11.50
CA ILE A 47 -3.78 0.52 10.12
C ILE A 47 -5.06 0.54 9.27
N TYR A 48 -5.88 -0.51 9.31
CA TYR A 48 -7.13 -0.58 8.54
C TYR A 48 -8.15 0.48 8.97
N ILE A 49 -8.25 0.74 10.28
CA ILE A 49 -9.14 1.76 10.82
C ILE A 49 -8.68 3.15 10.38
N GLN A 50 -7.36 3.42 10.44
CA GLN A 50 -6.78 4.66 9.94
C GLN A 50 -7.14 4.86 8.46
N ARG A 51 -7.03 3.81 7.65
CA ARG A 51 -7.34 3.82 6.21
C ARG A 51 -8.81 4.11 5.91
N ILE A 52 -9.73 3.57 6.72
CA ILE A 52 -11.18 3.87 6.61
C ILE A 52 -11.47 5.33 6.94
N LEU A 53 -10.75 5.93 7.88
CA LEU A 53 -11.00 7.29 8.35
C LEU A 53 -10.38 8.38 7.45
N THR A 54 -9.25 8.09 6.78
CA THR A 54 -8.51 9.05 5.94
C THR A 54 -9.36 9.77 4.88
N PRO A 55 -10.27 9.10 4.12
CA PRO A 55 -11.08 9.77 3.10
C PRO A 55 -12.12 10.75 3.65
N PHE A 56 -12.52 10.59 4.92
CA PHE A 56 -13.56 11.40 5.56
C PHE A 56 -12.99 12.62 6.29
N LEU A 57 -11.67 12.80 6.27
CA LEU A 57 -11.00 13.99 6.77
C LEU A 57 -10.84 15.00 5.64
N HIS A 58 -11.51 16.14 5.75
CA HIS A 58 -11.12 17.31 4.97
C HIS A 58 -9.72 17.77 5.43
N PRO A 59 -8.85 18.22 4.51
CA PRO A 59 -7.52 18.70 4.85
C PRO A 59 -7.66 20.04 5.59
N GLU A 60 -7.89 20.00 6.90
CA GLU A 60 -7.79 21.18 7.74
C GLU A 60 -6.30 21.50 7.96
N ALA A 61 -5.91 22.67 7.44
CA ALA A 61 -4.60 23.25 7.59
C ALA A 61 -4.20 23.34 9.08
N THR A 62 -3.31 22.45 9.51
CA THR A 62 -2.59 22.61 10.76
C THR A 62 -1.39 23.52 10.51
N LYS A 63 -1.57 24.82 10.75
CA LYS A 63 -0.47 25.68 11.16
C LYS A 63 -0.23 25.40 12.65
N ASP A 64 0.83 24.67 12.99
CA ASP A 64 1.87 25.18 13.91
C ASP A 64 3.09 24.23 13.94
N SER A 65 4.21 24.89 14.14
CA SER A 65 5.63 24.58 14.06
C SER A 65 6.17 23.27 14.66
N GLY A 66 7.20 22.72 14.00
CA GLY A 66 8.13 21.77 14.60
C GLY A 66 8.80 20.84 13.58
N ASP A 67 9.76 21.36 12.82
CA ASP A 67 10.72 20.69 11.92
C ASP A 67 10.65 19.15 11.81
N VAL A 68 10.02 18.66 10.73
CA VAL A 68 10.58 17.56 9.94
C VAL A 68 10.34 17.93 8.48
N VAL A 69 11.42 18.28 7.78
CA VAL A 69 11.42 18.38 6.31
C VAL A 69 11.23 16.96 5.77
N LEU A 70 9.98 16.48 5.73
CA LEU A 70 9.62 15.35 4.89
C LEU A 70 9.54 15.90 3.48
N ALA A 71 10.64 15.78 2.74
CA ALA A 71 10.72 16.14 1.33
C ALA A 71 9.47 15.61 0.60
N SER A 72 8.56 16.52 0.31
CA SER A 72 7.21 16.26 -0.20
C SER A 72 7.20 15.87 -1.67
N ASP A 73 8.35 15.89 -2.34
CA ASP A 73 8.39 15.72 -3.78
C ASP A 73 8.94 14.34 -4.13
N ILE A 74 8.06 13.33 -4.19
CA ILE A 74 8.35 12.14 -4.99
C ILE A 74 8.50 12.66 -6.43
N PRO A 75 9.67 12.50 -7.08
CA PRO A 75 9.85 13.01 -8.43
C PRO A 75 8.79 12.42 -9.36
N SER A 76 8.11 13.27 -10.13
CA SER A 76 7.12 12.85 -11.12
C SER A 76 7.68 11.84 -12.13
N SER A 77 9.00 11.80 -12.31
CA SER A 77 9.69 10.79 -13.11
C SER A 77 9.59 9.35 -12.59
N CYS A 78 9.08 9.14 -11.37
CA CYS A 78 8.87 7.80 -10.82
C CYS A 78 7.50 7.21 -11.17
N PHE A 79 6.57 8.05 -11.66
CA PHE A 79 5.23 7.61 -12.01
C PHE A 79 5.12 7.33 -13.51
N ILE A 80 4.69 6.11 -13.83
CA ILE A 80 4.41 5.66 -15.18
C ILE A 80 2.91 5.86 -15.44
N PRO A 81 2.52 6.61 -16.49
CA PRO A 81 1.13 6.73 -16.88
C PRO A 81 0.50 5.37 -17.19
N PRO A 82 -0.74 5.11 -16.76
CA PRO A 82 -1.43 3.84 -17.05
C PRO A 82 -1.50 3.52 -18.54
N SER A 83 -1.55 4.54 -19.40
CA SER A 83 -1.58 4.42 -20.86
C SER A 83 -0.28 3.90 -21.48
N GLU A 84 0.83 3.94 -20.75
CA GLU A 84 2.12 3.43 -21.22
C GLU A 84 2.33 1.94 -20.94
N ILE A 85 1.42 1.33 -20.16
CA ILE A 85 1.50 -0.07 -19.73
C ILE A 85 0.50 -0.91 -20.51
N GLU A 86 1.00 -1.94 -21.16
CA GLU A 86 0.20 -2.96 -21.84
C GLU A 86 0.30 -4.27 -21.06
N LEU A 87 -0.74 -4.63 -20.30
CA LEU A 87 -0.79 -5.91 -19.58
C LEU A 87 -0.95 -7.07 -20.57
N THR A 88 -0.10 -8.09 -20.47
CA THR A 88 -0.08 -9.22 -21.42
C THR A 88 -0.58 -10.51 -20.81
N LEU A 89 -0.03 -10.93 -19.67
CA LEU A 89 -0.33 -12.23 -19.07
C LEU A 89 -0.29 -12.16 -17.55
N PHE A 90 -1.28 -12.75 -16.89
CA PHE A 90 -1.24 -12.94 -15.43
C PHE A 90 -0.43 -14.19 -15.10
N HIS A 91 0.49 -14.07 -14.15
CA HIS A 91 1.27 -15.18 -13.61
C HIS A 91 0.96 -15.34 -12.12
N GLU A 92 0.30 -16.45 -11.78
CA GLU A 92 0.02 -16.81 -10.40
C GLU A 92 1.26 -17.46 -9.78
N ASN A 93 2.01 -16.70 -9.00
CA ASN A 93 3.26 -17.13 -8.37
C ASN A 93 3.18 -17.14 -6.82
N GLY A 94 1.98 -17.37 -6.28
CA GLY A 94 1.77 -17.51 -4.84
C GLY A 94 1.97 -16.24 -4.01
N HIS A 95 2.30 -15.11 -4.65
CA HIS A 95 2.36 -13.79 -4.01
C HIS A 95 0.96 -13.15 -3.96
N VAL A 96 0.67 -12.43 -2.87
CA VAL A 96 -0.57 -11.66 -2.73
C VAL A 96 -0.63 -10.59 -3.83
N GLY A 97 -1.69 -10.62 -4.64
CA GLY A 97 -1.86 -9.76 -5.81
C GLY A 97 -1.29 -10.31 -7.13
N GLY A 98 -0.44 -11.35 -7.08
CA GLY A 98 0.22 -11.96 -8.23
C GLY A 98 1.14 -11.00 -9.01
N ASP A 99 1.82 -11.55 -10.00
CA ASP A 99 2.66 -10.76 -10.92
C ASP A 99 2.05 -10.80 -12.33
N PHE A 100 1.96 -9.65 -12.98
CA PHE A 100 1.50 -9.53 -14.35
C PHE A 100 2.69 -9.26 -15.25
N LEU A 101 2.86 -10.06 -16.30
CA LEU A 101 3.71 -9.67 -17.41
C LEU A 101 3.04 -8.54 -18.16
N ALA A 102 3.84 -7.55 -18.53
CA ALA A 102 3.38 -6.39 -19.25
C ALA A 102 4.49 -5.87 -20.17
N LYS A 103 4.12 -4.93 -21.04
CA LYS A 103 5.05 -4.13 -21.81
C LYS A 103 5.00 -2.68 -21.37
N TRP A 104 6.17 -2.09 -21.16
CA TRP A 104 6.35 -0.66 -20.96
C TRP A 104 7.33 -0.14 -22.01
N LEU A 105 6.87 0.77 -22.86
CA LEU A 105 7.65 1.30 -24.00
C LEU A 105 8.27 0.19 -24.88
N GLY A 106 7.55 -0.94 -25.03
CA GLY A 106 7.98 -2.10 -25.81
C GLY A 106 8.95 -3.05 -25.12
N SER A 107 9.39 -2.75 -23.89
CA SER A 107 10.21 -3.66 -23.07
C SER A 107 9.33 -4.53 -22.18
N ASP A 108 9.68 -5.81 -22.04
CA ASP A 108 8.99 -6.72 -21.14
C ASP A 108 9.29 -6.35 -19.67
N VAL A 109 8.23 -6.22 -18.87
CA VAL A 109 8.27 -5.81 -17.47
C VAL A 109 7.30 -6.65 -16.64
N VAL A 110 7.47 -6.58 -15.32
CA VAL A 110 6.53 -7.13 -14.34
C VAL A 110 5.76 -6.00 -13.68
N VAL A 111 4.44 -6.15 -13.65
CA VAL A 111 3.51 -5.32 -12.89
C VAL A 111 3.10 -6.08 -11.63
N LYS A 112 3.34 -5.48 -10.47
CA LYS A 112 2.96 -6.02 -9.17
C LYS A 112 1.92 -5.13 -8.51
N LEU A 113 0.73 -5.68 -8.25
CA LEU A 113 -0.37 -4.90 -7.64
C LEU A 113 0.00 -4.51 -6.21
N PHE A 114 -0.22 -3.25 -5.87
CA PHE A 114 -0.20 -2.82 -4.48
C PHE A 114 -1.56 -3.15 -3.86
N ILE A 115 -1.56 -4.07 -2.91
CA ILE A 115 -2.75 -4.44 -2.15
C ILE A 115 -2.65 -3.76 -0.78
N PRO A 116 -3.36 -2.65 -0.55
CA PRO A 116 -3.20 -1.89 0.69
C PRO A 116 -3.60 -2.70 1.92
N ASP A 117 -4.54 -3.65 1.77
CA ASP A 117 -4.96 -4.54 2.85
C ASP A 117 -3.95 -5.64 3.16
N ALA A 118 -2.91 -5.82 2.34
CA ALA A 118 -1.82 -6.75 2.60
C ALA A 118 -0.50 -6.03 2.94
N SER A 119 -0.50 -4.69 2.93
CA SER A 119 0.68 -3.88 3.24
C SER A 119 0.53 -3.18 4.59
N SER A 120 1.66 -3.02 5.28
CA SER A 120 1.75 -2.24 6.52
C SER A 120 2.18 -0.78 6.27
N THR A 121 2.54 -0.45 5.03
CA THR A 121 3.04 0.86 4.58
C THR A 121 2.10 1.47 3.54
N SER A 122 2.16 2.80 3.38
CA SER A 122 1.47 3.44 2.27
C SER A 122 2.15 3.11 0.94
N PHE A 123 1.43 3.28 -0.16
CA PHE A 123 1.99 3.09 -1.49
C PHE A 123 3.16 4.06 -1.72
N GLU A 124 2.99 5.31 -1.28
CA GLU A 124 3.95 6.39 -1.43
C GLU A 124 5.24 6.12 -0.63
N ASP A 125 5.12 5.50 0.55
CA ASP A 125 6.28 5.08 1.35
C ASP A 125 7.05 3.94 0.68
N GLU A 126 6.35 2.95 0.12
CA GLU A 126 6.99 1.89 -0.65
C GLU A 126 7.72 2.45 -1.88
N VAL A 127 7.11 3.37 -2.63
CA VAL A 127 7.77 4.07 -3.75
C VAL A 127 9.05 4.75 -3.29
N ARG A 128 9.01 5.49 -2.16
CA ARG A 128 10.19 6.18 -1.61
C ARG A 128 11.29 5.21 -1.24
N LEU A 129 10.95 4.09 -0.60
CA LEU A 129 11.91 3.06 -0.23
C LEU A 129 12.56 2.46 -1.48
N TRP A 130 11.76 2.10 -2.48
CA TRP A 130 12.25 1.55 -3.74
C TRP A 130 13.16 2.51 -4.51
N GLN A 131 12.88 3.82 -4.50
CA GLN A 131 13.73 4.82 -5.17
C GLN A 131 15.17 4.87 -4.63
N GLN A 132 15.35 4.53 -3.35
CA GLN A 132 16.66 4.53 -2.69
C GLN A 132 17.46 3.26 -2.99
N LEU A 133 16.82 2.21 -3.53
CA LEU A 133 17.43 0.92 -3.81
C LEU A 133 18.01 0.89 -5.24
N ARG A 134 19.27 1.28 -5.39
CA ARG A 134 19.99 1.22 -6.69
C ARG A 134 21.29 0.44 -6.55
N HIS A 135 21.24 -0.86 -6.83
CA HIS A 135 22.39 -1.76 -6.72
C HIS A 135 22.26 -2.92 -7.71
N PRO A 136 23.36 -3.44 -8.30
CA PRO A 136 23.31 -4.54 -9.28
C PRO A 136 22.68 -5.85 -8.77
N ASN A 137 22.65 -6.06 -7.46
CA ASN A 137 22.07 -7.26 -6.83
C ASN A 137 20.70 -6.99 -6.17
N VAL A 138 20.07 -5.85 -6.45
CA VAL A 138 18.73 -5.52 -5.98
C VAL A 138 17.82 -5.42 -7.19
N LEU A 139 16.63 -6.03 -7.11
CA LEU A 139 15.67 -6.06 -8.20
C LEU A 139 15.39 -4.63 -8.69
N LYS A 140 15.59 -4.42 -9.99
CA LYS A 140 15.43 -3.12 -10.62
C LYS A 140 13.96 -2.76 -10.73
N MET A 141 13.60 -1.69 -10.03
CA MET A 141 12.31 -1.02 -10.16
C MET A 141 12.41 0.06 -11.24
N TYR A 142 11.43 0.06 -12.15
CA TYR A 142 11.32 1.06 -13.20
C TYR A 142 10.46 2.24 -12.78
N GLY A 143 9.41 1.97 -12.00
CA GLY A 143 8.53 3.01 -11.50
C GLY A 143 7.29 2.44 -10.82
N ALA A 144 6.33 3.32 -10.58
CA ALA A 144 5.05 3.01 -9.99
C ALA A 144 3.94 3.63 -10.84
N CYS A 145 2.74 3.09 -10.78
CA CYS A 145 1.58 3.63 -11.46
C CYS A 145 0.47 3.87 -10.44
N ASP A 146 -0.06 5.08 -10.45
CA ASP A 146 -1.27 5.44 -9.74
C ASP A 146 -2.39 5.64 -10.77
N ALA A 147 -3.18 4.59 -10.99
CA ALA A 147 -4.31 4.61 -11.91
C ALA A 147 -5.63 4.97 -11.22
N GLY A 148 -5.57 5.41 -9.95
CA GLY A 148 -6.72 5.83 -9.16
C GLY A 148 -6.79 5.17 -7.76
N PRO A 149 -7.86 5.47 -6.99
CA PRO A 149 -7.95 5.13 -5.56
C PRO A 149 -7.82 3.64 -5.22
N HIS A 150 -8.15 2.76 -6.17
CA HIS A 150 -8.18 1.31 -5.97
C HIS A 150 -7.22 0.55 -6.88
N LEU A 151 -6.45 1.24 -7.74
CA LEU A 151 -5.57 0.60 -8.69
C LEU A 151 -4.21 1.30 -8.68
N LYS A 152 -3.33 0.79 -7.81
CA LYS A 152 -1.95 1.21 -7.68
C LYS A 152 -1.06 -0.01 -7.89
N PHE A 153 0.05 0.16 -8.60
CA PHE A 153 0.95 -0.95 -8.89
C PHE A 153 2.38 -0.50 -9.15
N PHE A 154 3.30 -1.43 -9.05
CA PHE A 154 4.72 -1.25 -9.28
C PHE A 154 5.15 -1.88 -10.59
N VAL A 155 6.14 -1.29 -11.25
CA VAL A 155 6.72 -1.79 -12.50
C VAL A 155 8.20 -2.09 -12.27
N SER A 156 8.60 -3.32 -12.58
CA SER A 156 9.95 -3.84 -12.30
C SER A 156 10.46 -4.78 -13.39
N GLU A 157 11.73 -5.15 -13.31
CA GLU A 157 12.28 -6.21 -14.15
C GLU A 157 11.69 -7.58 -13.81
N TYR A 158 11.72 -8.50 -14.77
CA TYR A 158 11.32 -9.88 -14.55
C TYR A 158 12.43 -10.67 -13.86
N ALA A 159 12.16 -11.15 -12.65
CA ALA A 159 13.02 -12.08 -11.93
C ALA A 159 12.89 -13.49 -12.53
N SER A 160 13.66 -13.79 -13.58
CA SER A 160 13.54 -15.03 -14.36
C SER A 160 13.76 -16.32 -13.58
N ASN A 161 14.42 -16.22 -12.42
CA ASN A 161 14.67 -17.37 -11.55
C ASN A 161 13.64 -17.46 -10.42
N GLY A 162 12.54 -16.71 -10.47
CA GLY A 162 11.50 -16.79 -9.45
C GLY A 162 12.01 -16.49 -8.04
N SER A 163 11.32 -17.03 -7.04
CA SER A 163 11.66 -16.80 -5.63
C SER A 163 12.62 -17.86 -5.07
N LEU A 164 13.37 -17.48 -4.02
CA LEU A 164 14.17 -18.44 -3.26
C LEU A 164 13.31 -19.56 -2.64
N LEU A 165 12.06 -19.24 -2.27
CA LEU A 165 11.13 -20.20 -1.71
C LEU A 165 10.74 -21.28 -2.74
N GLU A 166 10.49 -20.88 -3.99
CA GLU A 166 10.24 -21.81 -5.09
C GLU A 166 11.43 -22.75 -5.31
N HIS A 167 12.66 -22.20 -5.27
CA HIS A 167 13.89 -22.99 -5.39
C HIS A 167 14.03 -24.02 -4.27
N VAL A 168 13.86 -23.60 -3.00
CA VAL A 168 13.99 -24.50 -1.85
C VAL A 168 12.91 -25.59 -1.88
N ASN A 169 11.66 -25.24 -2.17
CA ASN A 169 10.57 -26.22 -2.22
C ASN A 169 10.70 -27.21 -3.37
N SER A 170 11.24 -26.78 -4.52
CA SER A 170 11.47 -27.66 -5.68
C SER A 170 12.53 -28.73 -5.38
N THR A 171 13.61 -28.37 -4.68
CA THR A 171 14.66 -29.33 -4.28
C THR A 171 14.18 -30.39 -3.27
N SER A 172 13.13 -30.09 -2.50
CA SER A 172 12.56 -31.05 -1.55
C SER A 172 11.74 -32.16 -2.22
N VAL A 173 11.33 -31.98 -3.47
CA VAL A 173 10.62 -32.99 -4.27
C VAL A 173 11.60 -33.93 -4.98
N GLU A 174 12.78 -33.45 -5.36
CA GLU A 174 13.80 -34.27 -6.05
C GLU A 174 14.60 -35.19 -5.11
N THR A 175 14.63 -34.92 -3.79
CA THR A 175 15.42 -35.73 -2.83
C THR A 175 14.72 -37.03 -2.37
N ARG A 176 13.56 -37.39 -2.95
CA ARG A 176 12.81 -38.60 -2.58
C ARG A 176 12.76 -39.70 -3.64
N THR A 177 13.54 -39.58 -4.71
CA THR A 177 13.65 -40.62 -5.73
C THR A 177 15.12 -40.88 -6.08
N MET A 178 15.85 -41.50 -5.15
CA MET A 178 16.94 -42.42 -5.48
C MET A 178 16.81 -43.67 -4.62
#